data_AF-L7QX84-F1
#
_entry.id   AF-L7QX84-F1
#
_cell.length_a   1.000
_cell.length_b   1.000
_cell.length_c   1.000
_cell.angle_alpha   90.00
_cell.angle_beta   90.00
_cell.angle_gamma   90.00
#
_symmetry.space_group_name_H-M   'P 1'
#
loop_
_entity.id
_entity.type
_entity.pdbx_description
1 polymer ?
#
loop_
_entity_poly.entity_id
_entity_poly.type
_entity_poly.pdbx_seq_one_letter_code
_entity_poly.pdbx_strand_id
1 'polypeptide(L)'
;RKAPNMGWLTFTFGLERKFKQLCARLEVVRTHQQQESLKFMSHFHRTFILRDGKRNHTPEGKPPVELFELRSNGSALCTRLAQVKADASQLNSAFCYILYVPLEGSNETSSAIVYAWIGSKSDADSARLIEQIAEKKFNNPWLSLQVITEGNEPDNFFWVGLGGKKPYDTDADFLNYTRLFRCSNEKGYFIVSEKCT
;
A
#
# COMPACT_ATOMS: atom_id res chain seq x y z
N ARG A 1 -8.03 4.50 13.17
CA ARG A 1 -9.04 4.84 12.13
C ARG A 1 -8.92 6.33 11.80
N LYS A 2 -8.50 6.70 10.58
CA LYS A 2 -8.23 8.10 10.21
C LYS A 2 -9.43 8.82 9.55
N ALA A 3 -10.35 8.08 8.92
CA ALA A 3 -11.49 8.67 8.19
C ALA A 3 -12.75 8.86 9.08
N PRO A 4 -13.44 10.02 9.00
CA PRO A 4 -14.64 10.30 9.79
C PRO A 4 -15.87 9.51 9.29
N ASN A 5 -16.87 9.34 10.16
CA ASN A 5 -18.13 8.68 9.82
C ASN A 5 -19.07 9.51 8.93
N MET A 6 -18.85 10.83 8.82
CA MET A 6 -19.79 11.75 8.20
C MET A 6 -20.12 11.40 6.75
N GLY A 7 -19.12 11.07 5.92
CA GLY A 7 -19.36 10.74 4.51
C GLY A 7 -20.26 9.51 4.33
N TRP A 8 -20.15 8.53 5.23
CA TRP A 8 -21.03 7.36 5.24
C TRP A 8 -22.46 7.74 5.59
N LEU A 9 -22.65 8.55 6.64
CA LEU A 9 -23.98 9.02 7.06
C LEU A 9 -24.65 9.86 5.96
N THR A 10 -23.91 10.76 5.30
CA THR A 10 -24.40 11.56 4.18
C THR A 10 -24.87 10.67 3.03
N PHE A 11 -24.13 9.60 2.70
CA PHE A 11 -24.56 8.64 1.68
C PHE A 11 -25.83 7.91 2.09
N THR A 12 -25.87 7.31 3.29
CA THR A 12 -26.99 6.50 3.78
C THR A 12 -28.28 7.30 3.89
N PHE A 13 -28.25 8.50 4.46
CA PHE A 13 -29.45 9.31 4.67
C PHE A 13 -29.84 10.18 3.47
N GLY A 14 -28.94 10.35 2.48
CA GLY A 14 -29.19 11.20 1.31
C GLY A 14 -29.27 10.43 -0.01
N LEU A 15 -28.17 9.79 -0.40
CA LEU A 15 -27.98 9.24 -1.73
C LEU A 15 -28.51 7.83 -1.90
N GLU A 16 -28.48 7.01 -0.84
CA GLU A 16 -28.88 5.60 -0.92
C GLU A 16 -30.29 5.42 -1.46
N ARG A 17 -31.25 6.24 -1.00
CA ARG A 17 -32.64 6.19 -1.48
C ARG A 17 -32.75 6.51 -2.97
N LYS A 18 -31.95 7.46 -3.47
CA LYS A 18 -31.92 7.83 -4.90
C LYS A 18 -31.35 6.69 -5.74
N PHE A 19 -30.28 6.03 -5.28
CA PHE A 19 -29.72 4.88 -5.99
C PHE A 19 -30.66 3.67 -6.00
N LYS A 20 -31.40 3.41 -4.91
CA LYS A 20 -32.40 2.33 -4.87
C LYS A 20 -33.57 2.56 -5.84
N GLN A 21 -33.92 3.82 -6.13
CA GLN A 21 -34.93 4.12 -7.15
C GLN A 21 -34.44 3.82 -8.57
N LEU A 22 -33.13 3.96 -8.83
CA LEU A 22 -32.52 3.69 -10.14
C LEU A 22 -32.16 2.21 -10.33
N CYS A 23 -31.76 1.53 -9.26
CA CYS A 23 -31.33 0.14 -9.29
C CYS A 23 -32.11 -0.69 -8.28
N ALA A 24 -33.09 -1.44 -8.77
CA ALA A 24 -33.97 -2.26 -7.95
C ALA A 24 -33.23 -3.36 -7.15
N ARG A 25 -32.04 -3.78 -7.60
CA ARG A 25 -31.20 -4.80 -6.95
C ARG A 25 -29.87 -4.21 -6.46
N LEU A 26 -29.93 -3.08 -5.77
CA LEU A 26 -28.77 -2.44 -5.16
C LEU A 26 -28.42 -3.10 -3.81
N GLU A 27 -27.19 -3.61 -3.71
CA GLU A 27 -26.57 -4.01 -2.44
C GLU A 27 -25.61 -2.92 -1.97
N VAL A 28 -25.76 -2.48 -0.73
CA VAL A 28 -24.89 -1.45 -0.11
C VAL A 28 -24.02 -2.13 0.94
N VAL A 29 -22.71 -2.20 0.68
CA VAL A 29 -21.74 -2.80 1.58
C VAL A 29 -20.78 -1.73 2.08
N ARG A 30 -20.69 -1.58 3.41
CA ARG A 30 -19.71 -0.71 4.04
C ARG A 30 -18.40 -1.48 4.24
N THR A 31 -17.30 -0.96 3.70
CA THR A 31 -15.97 -1.52 3.93
C THR A 31 -15.09 -0.54 4.70
N HIS A 32 -14.11 -1.08 5.42
CA HIS A 32 -13.06 -0.31 6.07
C HIS A 32 -11.73 -0.58 5.39
N GLN A 33 -10.80 0.38 5.48
CA GLN A 33 -9.47 0.23 4.91
C GLN A 33 -8.80 -1.03 5.47
N GLN A 34 -8.22 -1.84 4.59
CA GLN A 34 -7.64 -3.17 4.86
C GLN A 34 -8.64 -4.27 5.24
N GLN A 35 -9.95 -3.99 5.17
CA GLN A 35 -11.05 -4.95 5.36
C GLN A 35 -11.92 -5.05 4.11
N GLU A 36 -11.33 -4.79 2.93
CA GLU A 36 -12.01 -4.90 1.65
C GLU A 36 -12.31 -6.36 1.29
N SER A 37 -13.49 -6.62 0.70
CA SER A 37 -13.87 -7.97 0.28
C SER A 37 -13.18 -8.39 -1.02
N LEU A 38 -13.09 -9.70 -1.26
CA LEU A 38 -12.55 -10.26 -2.51
C LEU A 38 -13.27 -9.71 -3.75
N LYS A 39 -14.61 -9.63 -3.70
CA LYS A 39 -15.42 -9.05 -4.77
C LYS A 39 -15.02 -7.61 -5.06
N PHE A 40 -14.86 -6.79 -4.03
CA PHE A 40 -14.40 -5.41 -4.19
C PHE A 40 -13.00 -5.34 -4.83
N MET A 41 -12.06 -6.12 -4.29
CA MET A 41 -10.66 -6.14 -4.76
C MET A 41 -10.52 -6.58 -6.22
N SER A 42 -11.37 -7.50 -6.69
CA SER A 42 -11.34 -8.00 -8.07
C SER A 42 -11.53 -6.91 -9.14
N HIS A 43 -12.24 -5.83 -8.83
CA HIS A 43 -12.44 -4.72 -9.77
C HIS A 43 -11.16 -3.97 -10.12
N PHE A 44 -10.14 -4.04 -9.26
CA PHE A 44 -8.88 -3.30 -9.42
C PHE A 44 -7.80 -4.07 -10.16
N HIS A 45 -8.05 -5.35 -10.50
CA HIS A 45 -7.13 -6.17 -11.28
C HIS A 45 -5.70 -6.14 -10.69
N ARG A 46 -5.59 -6.33 -9.36
CA ARG A 46 -4.32 -6.31 -8.60
C ARG A 46 -3.61 -4.94 -8.52
N THR A 47 -4.25 -3.86 -8.99
CA THR A 47 -3.70 -2.49 -8.99
C THR A 47 -4.38 -1.57 -7.97
N PHE A 48 -4.65 -2.08 -6.76
CA PHE A 48 -5.26 -1.29 -5.68
C PHE A 48 -4.19 -0.55 -4.87
N ILE A 49 -4.19 0.78 -4.92
CA ILE A 49 -3.20 1.64 -4.25
C ILE A 49 -3.84 2.34 -3.05
N LEU A 50 -3.25 2.16 -1.87
CA LEU A 50 -3.63 2.82 -0.63
C LEU A 50 -2.62 3.93 -0.34
N ARG A 51 -3.06 5.18 -0.47
CA ARG A 51 -2.30 6.36 -0.05
C ARG A 51 -2.76 6.82 1.33
N ASP A 52 -1.80 7.26 2.13
CA ASP A 52 -2.04 7.84 3.43
C ASP A 52 -2.42 9.32 3.26
N GLY A 53 -3.33 9.82 4.10
CA GLY A 53 -3.79 11.20 4.07
C GLY A 53 -5.19 11.41 3.50
N LYS A 54 -5.49 12.64 3.08
CA LYS A 54 -6.82 13.06 2.59
C LYS A 54 -6.73 13.37 1.10
N ARG A 55 -7.75 12.97 0.32
CA ARG A 55 -7.81 13.17 -1.13
C ARG A 55 -7.63 14.63 -1.57
N ASN A 56 -8.20 15.58 -0.82
CA ASN A 56 -8.20 17.01 -1.19
C ASN A 56 -7.22 17.82 -0.32
N HIS A 57 -6.13 17.21 0.14
CA HIS A 57 -5.09 17.93 0.86
C HIS A 57 -3.96 18.27 -0.10
N THR A 58 -3.82 19.55 -0.44
CA THR A 58 -2.64 20.05 -1.12
C THR A 58 -1.52 20.09 -0.09
N PRO A 59 -0.43 19.32 -0.25
CA PRO A 59 0.71 19.40 0.65
C PRO A 59 1.29 20.82 0.58
N GLU A 60 1.50 21.43 1.75
CA GLU A 60 2.20 22.71 1.84
C GLU A 60 3.70 22.47 1.69
N GLY A 61 4.33 23.14 0.71
CA GLY A 61 5.76 23.02 0.45
C GLY A 61 6.12 21.91 -0.54
N LYS A 62 7.33 21.37 -0.40
CA LYS A 62 7.86 20.35 -1.32
C LYS A 62 7.05 19.05 -1.17
N PRO A 63 6.68 18.39 -2.29
CA PRO A 63 6.08 17.06 -2.20
C PRO A 63 7.00 16.13 -1.38
N PRO A 64 6.45 15.32 -0.47
CA PRO A 64 7.26 14.42 0.33
C PRO A 64 7.74 13.22 -0.50
N VAL A 65 8.83 12.60 -0.05
CA VAL A 65 9.19 11.25 -0.52
C VAL A 65 8.10 10.27 -0.09
N GLU A 66 7.69 9.39 -1.00
CA GLU A 66 6.69 8.38 -0.73
C GLU A 66 7.25 6.98 -0.94
N LEU A 67 7.05 6.10 0.04
CA LEU A 67 7.40 4.69 -0.06
C LEU A 67 6.11 3.86 -0.05
N PHE A 68 6.04 2.90 -0.95
CA PHE A 68 4.92 2.00 -1.09
C PHE A 68 5.39 0.56 -1.04
N GLU A 69 4.75 -0.26 -0.22
CA GLU A 69 5.02 -1.69 -0.07
C GLU A 69 3.95 -2.50 -0.81
N LEU A 70 4.38 -3.46 -1.62
CA LEU A 70 3.49 -4.42 -2.26
C LEU A 70 3.12 -5.51 -1.27
N ARG A 71 1.84 -5.54 -0.86
CA ARG A 71 1.31 -6.53 0.07
C ARG A 71 0.41 -7.52 -0.64
N SER A 72 0.61 -8.80 -0.37
CA SER A 72 -0.25 -9.89 -0.83
C SER A 72 -0.76 -10.68 0.35
N ASN A 73 -2.08 -10.77 0.52
CA ASN A 73 -2.71 -11.52 1.60
C ASN A 73 -3.32 -12.81 1.05
N GLY A 74 -2.55 -13.90 1.05
CA GLY A 74 -2.99 -15.25 0.71
C GLY A 74 -3.27 -15.51 -0.77
N SER A 75 -4.03 -14.64 -1.44
CA SER A 75 -4.36 -14.73 -2.86
C SER A 75 -3.81 -13.55 -3.65
N ALA A 76 -3.38 -13.81 -4.90
CA ALA A 76 -3.01 -12.80 -5.88
C ALA A 76 -4.12 -11.75 -6.14
N LEU A 77 -5.39 -12.09 -5.89
CA LEU A 77 -6.53 -11.16 -5.99
C LEU A 77 -6.54 -10.11 -4.86
N CYS A 78 -5.88 -10.38 -3.75
CA CYS A 78 -5.77 -9.50 -2.58
C CYS A 78 -4.49 -8.66 -2.58
N THR A 79 -3.85 -8.50 -3.74
CA THR A 79 -2.66 -7.65 -3.82
C THR A 79 -3.03 -6.17 -3.75
N ARG A 80 -2.26 -5.42 -2.97
CA ARG A 80 -2.41 -3.98 -2.80
C ARG A 80 -1.05 -3.32 -2.61
N LEU A 81 -0.93 -2.10 -3.10
CA LEU A 81 0.23 -1.26 -2.89
C LEU A 81 -0.09 -0.30 -1.74
N ALA A 82 0.52 -0.49 -0.59
CA ALA A 82 0.23 0.29 0.62
C ALA A 82 1.34 1.31 0.89
N GLN A 83 0.97 2.58 1.03
CA GLN A 83 1.91 3.61 1.46
C GLN A 83 2.36 3.32 2.90
N VAL A 84 3.68 3.33 3.09
CA VAL A 84 4.36 3.17 4.36
C VAL A 84 5.23 4.40 4.63
N LYS A 85 5.82 4.49 5.82
CA LYS A 85 6.76 5.56 6.13
C LYS A 85 7.96 5.47 5.17
N ALA A 86 8.33 6.58 4.54
CA ALA A 86 9.55 6.66 3.75
C ALA A 86 10.78 6.64 4.67
N ASP A 87 11.22 5.45 5.06
CA ASP A 87 12.36 5.21 5.92
C ASP A 87 13.01 3.88 5.52
N ALA A 88 14.34 3.84 5.43
CA ALA A 88 15.06 2.63 5.04
C ALA A 88 14.75 1.42 5.94
N SER A 89 14.43 1.65 7.22
CA SER A 89 14.03 0.59 8.16
C SER A 89 12.71 -0.12 7.82
N GLN A 90 11.93 0.39 6.86
CA GLN A 90 10.68 -0.21 6.40
C GLN A 90 10.86 -1.21 5.25
N LEU A 91 12.06 -1.28 4.67
CA LEU A 91 12.36 -2.27 3.63
C LEU A 91 12.38 -3.68 4.21
N ASN A 92 12.13 -4.66 3.37
CA ASN A 92 12.28 -6.07 3.71
C ASN A 92 12.63 -6.87 2.46
N SER A 93 13.64 -7.74 2.56
CA SER A 93 14.14 -8.52 1.43
C SER A 93 13.10 -9.46 0.81
N ALA A 94 12.03 -9.82 1.53
CA ALA A 94 10.95 -10.67 1.03
C ALA A 94 9.87 -9.93 0.24
N PHE A 95 9.90 -8.59 0.19
CA PHE A 95 8.85 -7.78 -0.44
C PHE A 95 9.39 -6.88 -1.57
N CYS A 96 8.46 -6.30 -2.31
CA CYS A 96 8.74 -5.33 -3.37
C CYS A 96 8.19 -3.95 -2.99
N TYR A 97 8.86 -2.90 -3.43
CA TYR A 97 8.51 -1.53 -3.06
C TYR A 97 8.53 -0.59 -4.27
N ILE A 98 7.74 0.49 -4.20
CA ILE A 98 7.89 1.67 -5.07
C ILE A 98 8.31 2.84 -4.20
N LEU A 99 9.46 3.42 -4.50
CA LEU A 99 9.94 4.66 -3.90
C LEU A 99 9.78 5.81 -4.90
N TYR A 100 9.00 6.82 -4.55
CA TYR A 100 8.85 8.05 -5.30
C TYR A 100 9.68 9.15 -4.63
N VAL A 101 10.72 9.63 -5.32
CA VAL A 101 11.64 10.67 -4.85
C VAL A 101 11.45 11.93 -5.69
N PRO A 102 10.76 12.96 -5.18
CA PRO A 102 10.64 14.25 -5.86
C PRO A 102 12.01 14.90 -6.05
N LEU A 103 12.26 15.42 -7.25
CA LEU A 103 13.44 16.21 -7.56
C LEU A 103 13.12 17.70 -7.45
N GLU A 104 14.13 18.49 -7.07
CA GLU A 104 14.01 19.95 -7.09
C GLU A 104 14.11 20.45 -8.54
N GLY A 105 12.99 20.94 -9.07
CA GLY A 105 12.92 21.62 -10.37
C GLY A 105 12.71 23.12 -10.18
N SER A 106 13.29 23.93 -11.07
CA SER A 106 13.14 25.39 -11.11
C SER A 106 11.80 25.86 -11.71
N ASN A 107 10.99 24.95 -12.27
CA ASN A 107 9.78 25.25 -13.04
C ASN A 107 8.55 24.49 -12.48
N GLU A 108 7.34 24.91 -12.88
CA GLU A 108 6.04 24.35 -12.47
C GLU A 108 5.84 22.85 -12.78
N THR A 109 6.77 22.22 -13.49
CA THR A 109 6.77 20.77 -13.77
C THR A 109 7.60 20.04 -12.73
N SER A 110 6.94 19.42 -11.75
CA SER A 110 7.59 18.58 -10.73
C SER A 110 8.17 17.32 -11.37
N SER A 111 9.50 17.23 -11.45
CA SER A 111 10.21 16.00 -11.82
C SER A 111 10.43 15.12 -10.59
N ALA A 112 10.60 13.82 -10.80
CA ALA A 112 10.85 12.85 -9.74
C ALA A 112 11.56 11.62 -10.31
N ILE A 113 12.23 10.87 -9.44
CA ILE A 113 12.74 9.54 -9.74
C ILE A 113 11.85 8.53 -9.03
N VAL A 114 11.44 7.50 -9.76
CA VAL A 114 10.65 6.39 -9.26
C VAL A 114 11.52 5.14 -9.28
N TYR A 115 11.67 4.49 -8.15
CA TYR A 115 12.37 3.21 -8.05
C TYR A 115 11.36 2.10 -7.77
N ALA A 116 11.28 1.11 -8.67
CA ALA A 116 10.69 -0.18 -8.35
C ALA A 116 11.78 -1.06 -7.75
N TRP A 117 11.79 -1.18 -6.43
CA TRP A 117 12.79 -1.97 -5.70
C TRP A 117 12.27 -3.39 -5.47
N ILE A 118 13.09 -4.38 -5.82
CA ILE A 118 12.77 -5.80 -5.76
C ILE A 118 13.68 -6.44 -4.71
N GLY A 119 13.08 -6.90 -3.61
CA GLY A 119 13.80 -7.63 -2.57
C GLY A 119 14.35 -8.96 -3.08
N SER A 120 15.53 -9.34 -2.59
CA SER A 120 16.25 -10.55 -3.02
C SER A 120 15.52 -11.86 -2.75
N LYS A 121 14.58 -11.87 -1.80
CA LYS A 121 13.73 -13.02 -1.43
C LYS A 121 12.27 -12.84 -1.90
N SER A 122 11.98 -11.80 -2.68
CA SER A 122 10.64 -11.59 -3.23
C SER A 122 10.29 -12.66 -4.27
N ASP A 123 9.00 -13.00 -4.38
CA ASP A 123 8.54 -13.95 -5.39
C ASP A 123 8.47 -13.31 -6.79
N ALA A 124 8.63 -14.14 -7.82
CA ALA A 124 8.70 -13.66 -9.21
C ALA A 124 7.40 -12.99 -9.71
N ASP A 125 6.24 -13.34 -9.15
CA ASP A 125 4.97 -12.71 -9.53
C ASP A 125 4.87 -11.30 -8.92
N SER A 126 5.28 -11.13 -7.66
CA SER A 126 5.42 -9.80 -7.03
C SER A 126 6.44 -8.91 -7.73
N ALA A 127 7.59 -9.45 -8.14
CA ALA A 127 8.61 -8.72 -8.90
C ALA A 127 8.07 -8.20 -10.26
N ARG A 128 7.34 -9.04 -11.00
CA ARG A 128 6.70 -8.62 -12.26
C ARG A 128 5.58 -7.61 -12.02
N LEU A 129 4.79 -7.82 -10.97
CA LEU A 129 3.65 -6.96 -10.67
C LEU A 129 4.10 -5.56 -10.24
N ILE A 130 5.16 -5.44 -9.43
CA ILE A 130 5.62 -4.12 -8.98
C ILE A 130 6.12 -3.27 -10.15
N GLU A 131 6.82 -3.89 -11.11
CA GLU A 131 7.28 -3.25 -12.33
C GLU A 131 6.08 -2.77 -13.19
N GLN A 132 5.08 -3.62 -13.39
CA GLN A 132 3.86 -3.25 -14.13
C GLN A 132 3.09 -2.12 -13.44
N ILE A 133 3.00 -2.13 -12.11
CA ILE A 133 2.33 -1.07 -11.35
C ILE A 133 3.14 0.23 -11.48
N ALA A 134 4.46 0.18 -11.35
CA ALA A 134 5.32 1.34 -11.49
C ALA A 134 5.17 1.98 -12.88
N GLU A 135 5.24 1.18 -13.94
CA GLU A 135 5.06 1.64 -15.32
C GLU A 135 3.67 2.26 -15.54
N LYS A 136 2.61 1.55 -15.13
CA LYS A 136 1.22 1.98 -15.42
C LYS A 136 0.73 3.15 -14.57
N LYS A 137 1.22 3.28 -13.34
CA LYS A 137 0.65 4.20 -12.34
C LYS A 137 1.59 5.31 -11.91
N PHE A 138 2.89 5.15 -12.10
CA PHE A 138 3.89 6.11 -11.66
C PHE A 138 4.77 6.62 -12.80
N ASN A 139 4.87 5.94 -13.95
CA ASN A 139 5.66 6.46 -15.07
C ASN A 139 4.93 7.58 -15.82
N ASN A 140 5.66 8.63 -16.19
CA ASN A 140 5.23 9.67 -17.11
C ASN A 140 6.47 10.35 -17.74
N PRO A 141 6.32 11.16 -18.81
CA PRO A 141 7.45 11.74 -19.53
C PRO A 141 8.41 12.64 -18.72
N TRP A 142 8.02 13.07 -17.53
CA TRP A 142 8.80 13.96 -16.66
C TRP A 142 9.46 13.21 -15.48
N LEU A 143 9.31 11.89 -15.43
CA LEU A 143 9.84 11.03 -14.39
C LEU A 143 10.87 10.05 -14.94
N SER A 144 11.87 9.73 -14.13
CA SER A 144 12.80 8.62 -14.40
C SER A 144 12.34 7.39 -13.61
N LEU A 145 11.84 6.37 -14.29
CA LEU A 145 11.54 5.08 -13.68
C LEU A 145 12.76 4.15 -13.77
N GLN A 146 13.15 3.54 -12.65
CA GLN A 146 14.24 2.58 -12.56
C GLN A 146 13.77 1.34 -11.81
N VAL A 147 14.00 0.17 -12.39
CA VAL A 147 13.81 -1.11 -11.70
C VAL A 147 15.14 -1.53 -11.12
N ILE A 148 15.19 -1.73 -9.81
CA ILE A 148 16.42 -2.05 -9.09
C ILE A 148 16.20 -3.26 -8.18
N THR A 149 17.25 -4.08 -8.05
CA THR A 149 17.27 -5.22 -7.13
C THR A 149 18.01 -4.87 -5.85
N GLU A 150 17.64 -5.52 -4.76
CA GLU A 150 18.34 -5.41 -3.49
C GLU A 150 19.86 -5.60 -3.64
N GLY A 151 20.64 -4.68 -3.07
CA GLY A 151 22.10 -4.65 -3.16
C GLY A 151 22.66 -3.83 -4.34
N ASN A 152 21.82 -3.44 -5.30
CA ASN A 152 22.19 -2.56 -6.42
C ASN A 152 21.57 -1.16 -6.30
N GLU A 153 21.25 -0.71 -5.09
CA GLU A 153 20.66 0.60 -4.88
C GLU A 153 21.68 1.72 -5.11
N PRO A 154 21.33 2.79 -5.85
CA PRO A 154 22.22 3.92 -6.01
C PRO A 154 22.39 4.67 -4.68
N ASP A 155 23.63 5.01 -4.34
CA ASP A 155 23.91 5.81 -3.14
C ASP A 155 23.23 7.18 -3.18
N ASN A 156 23.17 7.76 -4.38
CA ASN A 156 22.54 9.05 -4.63
C ASN A 156 21.02 8.90 -4.79
N PHE A 157 20.27 9.78 -4.12
CA PHE A 157 18.79 9.89 -4.13
C PHE A 157 18.00 8.73 -3.50
N PHE A 158 18.34 7.46 -3.71
CA PHE A 158 17.58 6.35 -3.12
C PHE A 158 17.70 6.33 -1.60
N TRP A 159 18.92 6.17 -1.07
CA TRP A 159 19.15 6.16 0.38
C TRP A 159 18.89 7.53 1.00
N VAL A 160 19.21 8.62 0.30
CA VAL A 160 18.90 9.99 0.76
C VAL A 160 17.39 10.19 0.92
N GLY A 161 16.60 9.74 -0.06
CA GLY A 161 15.14 9.82 -0.02
C GLY A 161 14.53 9.01 1.13
N LEU A 162 15.16 7.90 1.51
CA LEU A 162 14.77 7.07 2.65
C LEU A 162 15.33 7.53 4.01
N GLY A 163 15.95 8.73 4.05
CA GLY A 163 16.52 9.28 5.28
C GLY A 163 17.79 8.56 5.74
N GLY A 164 18.61 8.14 4.78
CA GLY A 164 19.86 7.41 4.97
C GLY A 164 19.70 5.89 4.94
N LYS A 165 20.80 5.18 4.67
CA LYS A 165 20.86 3.71 4.75
C LYS A 165 20.78 3.28 6.21
N LYS A 166 19.83 2.40 6.53
CA LYS A 166 19.59 1.86 7.88
C LYS A 166 19.46 0.34 7.80
N PRO A 167 19.70 -0.38 8.91
CA PRO A 167 19.32 -1.78 9.01
C PRO A 167 17.82 -1.95 8.80
N TYR A 168 17.44 -3.01 8.10
CA TYR A 168 16.05 -3.41 7.84
C TYR A 168 15.95 -4.93 7.87
N ASP A 169 14.73 -5.46 7.99
CA ASP A 169 14.52 -6.90 8.14
C ASP A 169 14.82 -7.64 6.84
N THR A 170 15.58 -8.73 6.90
CA THR A 170 15.96 -9.49 5.70
C THR A 170 15.20 -10.80 5.56
N ASP A 171 14.27 -11.08 6.46
CA ASP A 171 13.44 -12.27 6.46
C ASP A 171 11.96 -11.92 6.64
N ALA A 172 11.12 -12.85 6.19
CA ALA A 172 9.68 -12.83 6.44
C ALA A 172 9.18 -14.26 6.69
N ASP A 173 10.01 -15.08 7.35
CA ASP A 173 9.75 -16.52 7.53
C ASP A 173 8.46 -16.77 8.30
N PHE A 174 8.02 -15.79 9.11
CA PHE A 174 6.73 -15.82 9.81
C PHE A 174 5.54 -16.04 8.85
N LEU A 175 5.65 -15.69 7.56
CA LEU A 175 4.61 -15.94 6.55
C LEU A 175 4.47 -17.42 6.20
N ASN A 176 5.50 -18.23 6.44
CA ASN A 176 5.50 -19.66 6.15
C ASN A 176 4.81 -20.47 7.26
N TYR A 177 4.50 -19.85 8.40
CA TYR A 177 3.90 -20.51 9.55
C TYR A 177 2.44 -20.08 9.74
N THR A 178 1.56 -21.03 10.01
CA THR A 178 0.16 -20.76 10.40
C THR A 178 0.03 -20.90 11.91
N ARG A 179 -0.56 -19.89 12.56
CA ARG A 179 -0.76 -19.88 14.01
C ARG A 179 -2.25 -19.82 14.34
N LEU A 180 -2.69 -20.69 15.25
CA LEU A 180 -4.08 -20.75 15.68
C LEU A 180 -4.24 -20.10 17.05
N PHE A 181 -5.11 -19.09 17.13
CA PHE A 181 -5.41 -18.40 18.38
C PHE A 181 -6.87 -18.61 18.79
N ARG A 182 -7.11 -18.88 20.07
CA ARG A 182 -8.41 -18.73 20.70
C ARG A 182 -8.48 -17.35 21.34
N CYS A 183 -9.40 -16.54 20.82
CA CYS A 183 -9.80 -15.26 21.41
C CYS A 183 -11.06 -15.48 22.26
N SER A 184 -11.07 -15.03 23.52
CA SER A 184 -12.23 -15.12 24.41
C SER A 184 -12.38 -13.85 25.24
N ASN A 185 -13.62 -13.55 25.64
CA ASN A 185 -13.97 -12.49 26.59
C ASN A 185 -14.71 -13.05 27.81
N GLU A 186 -14.71 -14.37 28.01
CA GLU A 186 -15.46 -15.07 29.06
C GLU A 186 -15.14 -14.57 30.48
N LYS A 187 -13.94 -14.02 30.71
CA LYS A 187 -13.48 -13.52 32.00
C LYS A 187 -13.75 -12.01 32.22
N GLY A 188 -14.52 -11.37 31.34
CA GLY A 188 -14.77 -9.93 31.39
C GLY A 188 -13.63 -9.06 30.82
N TYR A 189 -12.57 -9.68 30.31
CA TYR A 189 -11.49 -9.03 29.58
C TYR A 189 -11.09 -9.87 28.36
N PHE A 190 -10.55 -9.21 27.34
CA PHE A 190 -10.10 -9.88 26.12
C PHE A 190 -8.82 -10.67 26.40
N ILE A 191 -8.87 -11.99 26.17
CA ILE A 191 -7.73 -12.89 26.28
C ILE A 191 -7.50 -13.60 24.94
N VAL A 192 -6.23 -13.65 24.54
CA VAL A 192 -5.77 -14.41 23.38
C VAL A 192 -4.86 -15.51 23.87
N SER A 193 -5.16 -16.76 23.50
CA SER A 193 -4.35 -17.93 23.82
C SER A 193 -4.01 -18.69 22.55
N GLU A 194 -2.75 -18.98 22.32
CA GLU A 194 -2.30 -19.79 21.19
C GLU A 194 -2.68 -21.26 21.45
N LYS A 195 -3.37 -21.88 20.50
CA LYS A 195 -3.78 -23.29 20.56
C LYS A 195 -2.72 -24.15 19.88
N CYS A 196 -1.53 -24.13 20.48
CA CYS A 196 -0.34 -24.95 20.20
C CYS A 196 0.31 -24.79 18.81
N THR A 197 1.62 -25.05 18.80
CA THR A 197 2.42 -25.54 17.66
C THR A 197 2.56 -27.05 17.73
#